data_AF-A0A7X1VP57-F1
#
_entry.id   AF-A0A7X1VP57-F1
#
_cell.length_a   1.000
_cell.length_b   1.000
_cell.length_c   1.000
_cell.angle_alpha   90.00
_cell.angle_beta   90.00
_cell.angle_gamma   90.00
#
_symmetry.space_group_name_H-M   'P 1'
#
loop_
_entity.id
_entity.type
_entity.pdbx_description
1 polymer ?
#
loop_
_entity_poly.entity_id
_entity_poly.type
_entity_poly.pdbx_seq_one_letter_code
_entity_poly.pdbx_strand_id
1 'polypeptide(L)'
;MPPAHGYTYPNVSDDPDQTDVLRNRLGLRRHSELHPEEYRRTSHRILEIRMGLGPSGHFDADHLKAIHRHIFQDVYEWAGHMRHERPVVDGARVEPIGSMRKGSTTFLPGSHIDMGLNEAFKPIRNPDVLKNSTPEQFAAVAGNVLNELNYVHPFREGNGRTQEAFLSELGRHYGHNVDLSVITRARMVSASIAGTQDPDHPAMAALLKDATDPARARALKELMQDMGSGPDARPLDDLVIRTAAPGETVSGIFKSRTSLSGAFETPDGIVAVPVADLRNAVRQDGGYTVSVRSDFVTASAAPTLRPVPRPVIPAVFGPAEEKRERALLAQAKEEGRKAAASLHAFWSAPPSLVCRDIEAAIRQEGGDAAQAFTGMKAGGRHAALGKEIEKELRHNPTFARELGKVQKDMAAYGDSREKAFAFGAAHGRETEILTDLAGTDREIARHASRTPTSEPGRALIQTLTGQPALTATADPTDRPSLSSARTPGPG
;
A
#
# COMPACT_ATOMS: atom_id res chain seq x y z
N MET A 1 18.16 40.25 23.12
CA MET A 1 17.22 39.66 22.15
C MET A 1 16.70 38.37 22.77
N PRO A 2 15.39 38.14 22.88
CA PRO A 2 14.89 36.79 23.14
C PRO A 2 15.46 35.84 22.07
N PRO A 3 15.69 34.56 22.39
CA PRO A 3 16.18 33.61 21.40
C PRO A 3 15.22 33.61 20.20
N ALA A 4 15.79 33.59 19.00
CA ALA A 4 15.02 33.57 17.75
C ALA A 4 14.02 32.42 17.80
N HIS A 5 12.73 32.73 17.57
CA HIS A 5 11.69 31.70 17.52
C HIS A 5 11.96 30.77 16.34
N GLY A 6 12.10 29.48 16.62
CA GLY A 6 12.59 28.49 15.67
C GLY A 6 11.63 27.33 15.46
N TYR A 7 12.05 26.40 14.61
CA TYR A 7 11.27 25.20 14.29
C TYR A 7 11.30 24.13 15.38
N THR A 8 12.15 24.25 16.39
CA THR A 8 12.30 23.27 17.48
C THR A 8 11.83 23.83 18.81
N TYR A 9 11.44 22.95 19.72
CA TYR A 9 11.28 23.30 21.13
C TYR A 9 12.65 23.65 21.74
N PRO A 10 12.69 24.50 22.79
CA PRO A 10 13.93 24.73 23.53
C PRO A 10 14.47 23.42 24.12
N ASN A 11 15.78 23.21 24.01
CA ASN A 11 16.45 22.07 24.63
C ASN A 11 16.51 22.32 26.15
N VAL A 12 15.70 21.58 26.90
CA VAL A 12 15.55 21.71 28.37
C VAL A 12 16.24 20.58 29.14
N SER A 13 16.82 19.61 28.42
CA SER A 13 17.47 18.41 28.96
C SER A 13 18.60 17.99 28.01
N ASP A 14 19.63 17.33 28.54
CA ASP A 14 20.69 16.67 27.76
C ASP A 14 20.24 15.30 27.19
N ASP A 15 18.98 14.91 27.43
CA ASP A 15 18.37 13.74 26.83
C ASP A 15 18.31 13.91 25.29
N PRO A 16 19.01 13.07 24.50
CA PRO A 16 19.00 13.17 23.05
C PRO A 16 17.59 12.99 22.47
N ASP A 17 16.70 12.29 23.18
CA ASP A 17 15.30 12.11 22.78
C ASP A 17 14.50 13.43 22.84
N GLN A 18 14.97 14.42 23.61
CA GLN A 18 14.32 15.73 23.79
C GLN A 18 15.10 16.88 23.14
N THR A 19 16.20 16.58 22.46
CA THR A 19 17.07 17.57 21.81
C THR A 19 16.60 17.82 20.38
N ASP A 20 16.43 19.09 20.01
CA ASP A 20 16.05 19.55 18.66
C ASP A 20 14.74 18.94 18.13
N VAL A 21 13.80 18.62 19.03
CA VAL A 21 12.48 18.12 18.64
C VAL A 21 11.68 19.21 17.95
N LEU A 22 11.15 18.90 16.76
CA LEU A 22 10.38 19.83 15.94
C LEU A 22 9.06 20.20 16.63
N ARG A 23 8.72 21.49 16.61
CA ARG A 23 7.40 22.00 17.01
C ARG A 23 6.35 21.38 16.12
N ASN A 24 5.34 20.81 16.75
CA ASN A 24 4.32 20.01 16.09
C ASN A 24 2.95 20.24 16.76
N ARG A 25 1.88 20.07 15.99
CA ARG A 25 0.48 20.28 16.40
C ARG A 25 0.03 19.34 17.52
N LEU A 26 0.80 18.28 17.80
CA LEU A 26 0.50 17.29 18.83
C LEU A 26 1.09 17.66 20.19
N GLY A 27 1.95 18.68 20.26
CA GLY A 27 2.61 19.08 21.49
C GLY A 27 3.66 18.08 22.00
N LEU A 28 4.05 17.10 21.18
CA LEU A 28 5.00 16.04 21.56
C LEU A 28 6.43 16.60 21.59
N ARG A 29 7.19 16.27 22.64
CA ARG A 29 8.52 16.85 22.92
C ARG A 29 9.64 15.82 22.94
N ARG A 30 9.34 14.59 22.52
CA ARG A 30 10.29 13.48 22.41
C ARG A 30 10.29 12.91 21.00
N HIS A 31 11.45 12.57 20.44
CA HIS A 31 11.55 11.92 19.13
C HIS A 31 10.88 10.55 19.15
N SER A 32 11.03 9.79 20.23
CA SER A 32 10.42 8.48 20.45
C SER A 32 8.89 8.49 20.39
N GLU A 33 8.27 9.62 20.75
CA GLU A 33 6.83 9.83 20.69
C GLU A 33 6.39 10.46 19.36
N LEU A 34 7.15 11.44 18.86
CA LEU A 34 6.82 12.19 17.64
C LEU A 34 6.97 11.33 16.38
N HIS A 35 8.02 10.52 16.26
CA HIS A 35 8.29 9.75 15.04
C HIS A 35 7.16 8.78 14.68
N PRO A 36 6.64 7.94 15.59
CA PRO A 36 5.53 7.03 15.26
C PRO A 36 4.25 7.77 14.84
N GLU A 37 3.91 8.86 15.53
CA GLU A 37 2.70 9.65 15.22
C GLU A 37 2.83 10.43 13.91
N GLU A 38 4.00 11.01 13.64
CA GLU A 38 4.28 11.64 12.35
C GLU A 38 4.18 10.60 11.23
N TYR A 39 4.82 9.44 11.39
CA TYR A 39 4.79 8.38 10.39
C TYR A 39 3.35 7.92 10.11
N ARG A 40 2.56 7.68 11.15
CA ARG A 40 1.16 7.24 11.03
C ARG A 40 0.30 8.26 10.27
N ARG A 41 0.41 9.55 10.62
CA ARG A 41 -0.38 10.63 9.99
C ARG A 41 0.06 10.91 8.56
N THR A 42 1.37 10.99 8.33
CA THR A 42 1.91 11.23 6.98
C THR A 42 1.64 10.06 6.05
N SER A 43 1.69 8.81 6.53
CA SER A 43 1.36 7.62 5.73
C SER A 43 -0.09 7.62 5.25
N HIS A 44 -1.04 8.07 6.08
CA HIS A 44 -2.44 8.22 5.68
C HIS A 44 -2.58 9.22 4.52
N ARG A 45 -1.91 10.38 4.61
CA ARG A 45 -1.94 11.41 3.55
C ARG A 45 -1.23 10.98 2.26
N ILE A 46 -0.13 10.25 2.38
CA ILE A 46 0.55 9.67 1.21
C ILE A 46 -0.35 8.63 0.53
N LEU A 47 -1.12 7.85 1.28
CA LEU A 47 -2.10 6.92 0.72
C LEU A 47 -3.21 7.67 -0.04
N GLU A 48 -3.73 8.77 0.49
CA GLU A 48 -4.70 9.65 -0.20
C GLU A 48 -4.15 10.12 -1.55
N ILE A 49 -2.90 10.60 -1.60
CA ILE A 49 -2.23 10.98 -2.85
C ILE A 49 -2.15 9.81 -3.83
N ARG A 50 -1.72 8.62 -3.37
CA ARG A 50 -1.62 7.41 -4.20
C ARG A 50 -2.99 6.96 -4.76
N MET A 51 -4.07 7.23 -4.03
CA MET A 51 -5.45 6.99 -4.49
C MET A 51 -5.98 8.07 -5.44
N GLY A 52 -5.19 9.10 -5.75
CA GLY A 52 -5.58 10.21 -6.63
C GLY A 52 -6.43 11.28 -5.92
N LEU A 53 -6.45 11.29 -4.59
CA LEU A 53 -7.12 12.29 -3.74
C LEU A 53 -6.16 13.40 -3.27
N GLY A 54 -4.95 13.42 -3.81
CA GLY A 54 -3.94 14.44 -3.54
C GLY A 54 -4.30 15.81 -4.12
N PRO A 55 -3.53 16.84 -3.74
CA PRO A 55 -3.67 18.16 -4.35
C PRO A 55 -3.38 18.09 -5.85
N SER A 56 -4.13 18.85 -6.66
CA SER A 56 -3.86 18.99 -8.09
C SER A 56 -2.97 20.21 -8.36
N GLY A 57 -2.14 20.15 -9.40
CA GLY A 57 -1.29 21.27 -9.82
C GLY A 57 -0.60 21.02 -11.16
N HIS A 58 0.40 21.86 -11.47
CA HIS A 58 1.09 21.88 -12.77
C HIS A 58 2.55 21.39 -12.71
N PHE A 59 2.88 20.59 -11.68
CA PHE A 59 4.25 20.08 -11.46
C PHE A 59 5.29 21.20 -11.34
N ASP A 60 4.94 22.25 -10.59
CA ASP A 60 5.76 23.41 -10.28
C ASP A 60 5.98 23.54 -8.76
N ALA A 61 6.59 24.66 -8.34
CA ALA A 61 6.87 24.94 -6.94
C ALA A 61 5.60 25.00 -6.08
N ASP A 62 4.50 25.55 -6.61
CA ASP A 62 3.23 25.63 -5.89
C ASP A 62 2.62 24.24 -5.71
N HIS A 63 2.69 23.38 -6.72
CA HIS A 63 2.27 21.99 -6.60
C HIS A 63 3.12 21.23 -5.57
N LEU A 64 4.45 21.42 -5.57
CA LEU A 64 5.34 20.82 -4.58
C LEU A 64 5.00 21.27 -3.14
N LYS A 65 4.70 22.56 -2.94
CA LYS A 65 4.22 23.10 -1.65
C LYS A 65 2.88 22.51 -1.25
N ALA A 66 1.95 22.37 -2.19
CA ALA A 66 0.64 21.77 -1.95
C ALA A 66 0.77 20.31 -1.50
N ILE A 67 1.62 19.52 -2.15
CA ILE A 67 1.92 18.13 -1.77
C ILE A 67 2.52 18.09 -0.36
N HIS A 68 3.54 18.91 -0.08
CA HIS A 68 4.13 18.96 1.27
C HIS A 68 3.09 19.36 2.32
N ARG A 69 2.25 20.36 2.03
CA ARG A 69 1.16 20.76 2.92
C ARG A 69 0.24 19.60 3.19
N HIS A 70 -0.24 18.92 2.15
CA HIS A 70 -1.15 17.80 2.27
C HIS A 70 -0.58 16.66 3.12
N ILE A 71 0.70 16.32 2.95
CA ILE A 71 1.36 15.24 3.70
C ILE A 71 1.51 15.61 5.19
N PHE A 72 1.90 16.85 5.49
CA PHE A 72 2.36 17.25 6.83
C PHE A 72 1.36 18.13 7.62
N GLN A 73 0.21 18.49 7.04
CA GLN A 73 -0.76 19.42 7.65
C GLN A 73 -1.22 19.01 9.05
N ASP A 74 -1.30 17.71 9.33
CA ASP A 74 -1.76 17.17 10.62
C ASP A 74 -0.65 17.10 11.68
N VAL A 75 0.60 17.40 11.31
CA VAL A 75 1.78 17.31 12.18
C VAL A 75 2.42 18.69 12.37
N TYR A 76 2.60 19.45 11.30
CA TYR A 76 3.38 20.69 11.32
C TYR A 76 2.54 21.90 10.93
N GLU A 77 2.66 22.98 11.68
CA GLU A 77 1.99 24.25 11.36
C GLU A 77 2.60 24.93 10.12
N TRP A 78 3.89 24.69 9.88
CA TRP A 78 4.64 25.16 8.73
C TRP A 78 4.50 24.24 7.50
N ALA A 79 3.60 23.27 7.50
CA ALA A 79 3.39 22.38 6.36
C ALA A 79 3.05 23.17 5.08
N GLY A 80 3.86 22.98 4.03
CA GLY A 80 3.73 23.70 2.75
C GLY A 80 4.58 24.97 2.65
N HIS A 81 5.28 25.34 3.72
CA HIS A 81 6.21 26.46 3.73
C HIS A 81 7.64 26.01 3.51
N MET A 82 8.34 26.69 2.60
CA MET A 82 9.76 26.45 2.36
C MET A 82 10.60 27.03 3.50
N ARG A 83 11.78 26.47 3.71
CA ARG A 83 12.62 26.82 4.86
C ARG A 83 13.17 28.25 4.85
N HIS A 84 13.12 28.94 3.70
CA HIS A 84 13.50 30.36 3.60
C HIS A 84 12.33 31.31 3.90
N GLU A 85 11.11 30.79 4.01
CA GLU A 85 9.92 31.55 4.39
C GLU A 85 9.82 31.74 5.92
N ARG A 86 8.88 32.57 6.36
CA ARG A 86 8.62 32.90 7.78
C ARG A 86 7.20 32.49 8.22
N PRO A 87 6.85 31.19 8.23
CA PRO A 87 5.54 30.75 8.69
C PRO A 87 5.31 31.08 10.17
N VAL A 88 4.04 31.10 10.58
CA VAL A 88 3.66 31.21 12.00
C VAL A 88 3.63 29.83 12.61
N VAL A 89 4.39 29.63 13.67
CA VAL A 89 4.42 28.40 14.48
C VAL A 89 4.23 28.81 15.93
N ASP A 90 3.32 28.16 16.68
CA ASP A 90 2.98 28.51 18.06
C ASP A 90 2.65 30.01 18.24
N GLY A 91 1.96 30.61 17.26
CA GLY A 91 1.55 32.01 17.29
C GLY A 91 2.65 33.04 16.98
N ALA A 92 3.89 32.62 16.69
CA ALA A 92 4.99 33.52 16.34
C ALA A 92 5.65 33.15 15.00
N ARG A 93 6.21 34.14 14.29
CA ARG A 93 6.96 33.87 13.05
C ARG A 93 8.28 33.18 13.37
N VAL A 94 8.59 32.11 12.64
CA VAL A 94 9.90 31.45 12.73
C VAL A 94 10.94 32.17 11.88
N GLU A 95 12.21 32.09 12.28
CA GLU A 95 13.30 32.59 11.47
C GLU A 95 13.61 31.69 10.26
N PRO A 96 13.95 32.28 9.09
CA PRO A 96 14.37 31.54 7.91
C PRO A 96 15.65 30.74 8.13
N ILE A 97 15.74 29.58 7.47
CA ILE A 97 16.92 28.73 7.47
C ILE A 97 17.72 29.00 6.21
N GLY A 98 18.77 29.82 6.36
CA GLY A 98 19.67 30.19 5.26
C GLY A 98 20.64 29.09 4.84
N SER A 99 21.11 28.25 5.76
CA SER A 99 22.05 27.17 5.48
C SER A 99 21.56 25.87 6.10
N MET A 100 21.73 24.77 5.36
CA MET A 100 21.41 23.43 5.82
C MET A 100 22.42 22.44 5.23
N ARG A 101 22.80 21.45 6.04
CA ARG A 101 23.76 20.42 5.67
C ARG A 101 23.24 19.07 6.14
N LYS A 102 23.63 18.01 5.44
CA LYS A 102 23.39 16.63 5.84
C LYS A 102 24.65 15.81 5.56
N GLY A 103 25.28 15.31 6.62
CA GLY A 103 26.62 14.73 6.52
C GLY A 103 27.62 15.75 5.99
N SER A 104 28.38 15.39 4.96
CA SER A 104 29.34 16.28 4.30
C SER A 104 28.71 17.23 3.27
N THR A 105 27.47 16.96 2.81
CA THR A 105 26.82 17.70 1.74
C THR A 105 26.11 18.95 2.27
N THR A 106 26.32 20.07 1.58
CA THR A 106 25.64 21.35 1.83
C THR A 106 24.56 21.56 0.79
N PHE A 107 23.34 21.87 1.23
CA PHE A 107 22.22 22.18 0.33
C PHE A 107 22.29 23.63 -0.17
N LEU A 108 21.52 23.93 -1.21
CA LEU A 108 21.45 25.27 -1.80
C LEU A 108 21.17 26.34 -0.72
N PRO A 109 21.82 27.52 -0.71
CA PRO A 109 21.50 28.56 0.24
C PRO A 109 20.02 28.97 0.17
N GLY A 110 19.40 29.22 1.32
CA GLY A 110 17.96 29.50 1.42
C GLY A 110 17.49 30.68 0.55
N SER A 111 18.35 31.67 0.36
CA SER A 111 18.10 32.83 -0.52
C SER A 111 17.97 32.49 -2.01
N HIS A 112 18.37 31.28 -2.42
CA HIS A 112 18.33 30.83 -3.82
C HIS A 112 17.28 29.75 -4.07
N ILE A 113 16.45 29.38 -3.08
CA ILE A 113 15.48 28.27 -3.23
C ILE A 113 14.54 28.50 -4.41
N ASP A 114 13.94 29.67 -4.56
CA ASP A 114 12.99 29.93 -5.66
C ASP A 114 13.65 29.78 -7.03
N MET A 115 14.88 30.29 -7.18
CA MET A 115 15.70 30.12 -8.38
C MET A 115 16.03 28.64 -8.63
N GLY A 116 16.43 27.92 -7.59
CA GLY A 116 16.76 26.50 -7.67
C GLY A 116 15.55 25.66 -8.10
N LEU A 117 14.35 25.95 -7.58
CA LEU A 117 13.12 25.27 -8.01
C LEU A 117 12.75 25.61 -9.46
N ASN A 118 12.94 26.85 -9.88
CA ASN A 118 12.74 27.27 -11.26
C ASN A 118 13.61 26.47 -12.24
N GLU A 119 14.88 26.24 -11.89
CA GLU A 119 15.77 25.38 -12.69
C GLU A 119 15.40 23.89 -12.58
N ALA A 120 15.10 23.39 -11.38
CA ALA A 120 14.72 22.00 -11.15
C ALA A 120 13.50 21.57 -11.99
N PHE A 121 12.50 22.44 -12.13
CA PHE A 121 11.28 22.14 -12.90
C PHE A 121 11.37 22.49 -14.38
N LYS A 122 12.42 23.17 -14.82
CA LYS A 122 12.61 23.56 -16.22
C LYS A 122 12.46 22.40 -17.21
N PRO A 123 12.96 21.18 -16.96
CA PRO A 123 12.81 20.06 -17.89
C PRO A 123 11.36 19.61 -18.12
N ILE A 124 10.47 19.87 -17.16
CA ILE A 124 9.07 19.41 -17.18
C ILE A 124 8.05 20.54 -17.36
N ARG A 125 8.53 21.78 -17.58
CA ARG A 125 7.68 22.94 -17.85
C ARG A 125 6.82 22.78 -19.10
N ASN A 126 7.39 22.21 -20.15
CA ASN A 126 6.63 21.87 -21.33
C ASN A 126 6.04 20.46 -21.14
N PRO A 127 4.71 20.34 -20.98
CA PRO A 127 4.08 19.04 -20.72
C PRO A 127 4.26 18.05 -21.88
N ASP A 128 4.51 18.52 -23.10
CA ASP A 128 4.74 17.64 -24.25
C ASP A 128 6.06 16.87 -24.16
N VAL A 129 7.02 17.28 -23.31
CA VAL A 129 8.32 16.61 -23.14
C VAL A 129 8.16 15.17 -22.66
N LEU A 130 7.18 14.91 -21.79
CA LEU A 130 6.95 13.59 -21.20
C LEU A 130 5.80 12.83 -21.85
N LYS A 131 5.09 13.46 -22.79
CA LYS A 131 3.94 12.86 -23.47
C LYS A 131 4.39 11.66 -24.32
N ASN A 132 3.75 10.50 -24.12
CA ASN A 132 4.08 9.25 -24.79
C ASN A 132 5.56 8.80 -24.62
N SER A 133 6.22 9.28 -23.57
CA SER A 133 7.60 8.88 -23.26
C SER A 133 7.69 7.38 -22.94
N THR A 134 8.81 6.75 -23.29
CA THR A 134 9.15 5.42 -22.74
C THR A 134 9.57 5.54 -21.27
N PRO A 135 9.58 4.45 -20.49
CA PRO A 135 10.08 4.47 -19.12
C PRO A 135 11.50 5.04 -18.99
N GLU A 136 12.37 4.78 -19.97
CA GLU A 136 13.74 5.32 -20.01
C GLU A 136 13.76 6.84 -20.23
N GLN A 137 12.97 7.32 -21.18
CA GLN A 137 12.88 8.76 -21.47
C GLN A 137 12.30 9.52 -20.29
N PHE A 138 11.24 8.97 -19.67
CA PHE A 138 10.68 9.51 -18.44
C PHE A 138 11.71 9.53 -17.32
N ALA A 139 12.39 8.41 -17.07
CA ALA A 139 13.37 8.28 -16.00
C ALA A 139 14.56 9.25 -16.16
N ALA A 140 15.00 9.51 -17.40
CA ALA A 140 16.04 10.49 -17.66
C ALA A 140 15.62 11.91 -17.23
N VAL A 141 14.43 12.35 -17.67
CA VAL A 141 13.91 13.69 -17.34
C VAL A 141 13.58 13.79 -15.85
N ALA A 142 12.84 12.83 -15.30
CA ALA A 142 12.44 12.81 -13.89
C ALA A 142 13.65 12.66 -12.95
N GLY A 143 14.69 11.93 -13.38
CA GLY A 143 15.96 11.80 -12.66
C GLY A 143 16.66 13.14 -12.52
N ASN A 144 16.70 13.95 -13.59
CA ASN A 144 17.28 15.31 -13.54
C ASN A 144 16.49 16.21 -12.58
N VAL A 145 15.16 16.18 -12.65
CA VAL A 145 14.30 16.92 -11.70
C VAL A 145 14.57 16.50 -10.26
N LEU A 146 14.65 15.20 -9.97
CA LEU A 146 14.93 14.70 -8.62
C LEU A 146 16.33 15.11 -8.13
N ASN A 147 17.33 15.06 -8.99
CA ASN A 147 18.70 15.45 -8.65
C ASN A 147 18.75 16.91 -8.19
N GLU A 148 18.17 17.81 -8.99
CA GLU A 148 18.08 19.23 -8.66
C GLU A 148 17.27 19.47 -7.37
N LEU A 149 16.11 18.82 -7.22
CA LEU A 149 15.29 18.95 -6.01
C LEU A 149 16.03 18.48 -4.75
N ASN A 150 16.86 17.44 -4.85
CA ASN A 150 17.69 16.96 -3.74
C ASN A 150 18.71 18.00 -3.30
N TYR A 151 19.31 18.71 -4.25
CA TYR A 151 20.25 19.80 -3.97
C TYR A 151 19.56 21.05 -3.39
N VAL A 152 18.40 21.43 -3.94
CA VAL A 152 17.61 22.58 -3.47
C VAL A 152 17.18 22.40 -2.01
N HIS A 153 16.69 21.21 -1.67
CA HIS A 153 16.23 20.83 -0.34
C HIS A 153 15.29 21.89 0.29
N PRO A 154 14.11 22.14 -0.32
CA PRO A 154 13.34 23.36 -0.09
C PRO A 154 12.64 23.43 1.29
N PHE A 155 12.38 22.32 1.96
CA PHE A 155 11.62 22.27 3.22
C PHE A 155 12.51 22.04 4.45
N ARG A 156 12.01 22.37 5.64
CA ARG A 156 12.70 22.10 6.91
C ARG A 156 12.88 20.60 7.18
N GLU A 157 11.83 19.83 6.93
CA GLU A 157 11.77 18.38 7.08
C GLU A 157 10.71 17.87 6.10
N GLY A 158 10.76 16.60 5.68
CA GLY A 158 9.77 16.00 4.80
C GLY A 158 10.09 16.06 3.31
N ASN A 159 11.30 16.50 2.93
CA ASN A 159 11.75 16.62 1.54
C ASN A 159 11.59 15.31 0.76
N GLY A 160 12.14 14.19 1.27
CA GLY A 160 12.10 12.89 0.58
C GLY A 160 10.68 12.37 0.32
N ARG A 161 9.80 12.42 1.32
CA ARG A 161 8.39 12.00 1.19
C ARG A 161 7.61 12.87 0.21
N THR A 162 7.91 14.17 0.19
CA THR A 162 7.30 15.12 -0.76
C THR A 162 7.78 14.86 -2.18
N GLN A 163 9.08 14.63 -2.37
CA GLN A 163 9.67 14.32 -3.68
C GLN A 163 9.17 12.98 -4.23
N GLU A 164 9.08 11.94 -3.38
CA GLU A 164 8.50 10.64 -3.76
C GLU A 164 7.05 10.79 -4.23
N ALA A 165 6.22 11.49 -3.46
CA ALA A 165 4.84 11.74 -3.83
C ALA A 165 4.75 12.53 -5.15
N PHE A 166 5.54 13.60 -5.30
CA PHE A 166 5.60 14.41 -6.52
C PHE A 166 5.96 13.56 -7.75
N LEU A 167 6.99 12.71 -7.66
CA LEU A 167 7.42 11.85 -8.75
C LEU A 167 6.40 10.75 -9.07
N SER A 168 5.76 10.19 -8.04
CA SER A 168 4.68 9.20 -8.22
C SER A 168 3.50 9.82 -8.97
N GLU A 169 3.10 11.04 -8.63
CA GLU A 169 2.05 11.76 -9.34
C GLU A 169 2.45 12.17 -10.76
N LEU A 170 3.70 12.62 -10.94
CA LEU A 170 4.25 12.94 -12.27
C LEU A 170 4.22 11.70 -13.17
N GLY A 171 4.71 10.56 -12.67
CA GLY A 171 4.66 9.29 -13.36
C GLY A 171 3.23 8.91 -13.74
N ARG A 172 2.33 8.89 -12.76
CA ARG A 172 0.91 8.55 -12.96
C ARG A 172 0.25 9.44 -14.02
N HIS A 173 0.57 10.73 -14.03
CA HIS A 173 0.04 11.68 -15.01
C HIS A 173 0.48 11.35 -16.45
N TYR A 174 1.71 10.88 -16.63
CA TYR A 174 2.27 10.51 -17.93
C TYR A 174 2.19 9.01 -18.26
N GLY A 175 1.48 8.22 -17.45
CA GLY A 175 1.24 6.78 -17.69
C GLY A 175 2.35 5.85 -17.20
N HIS A 176 3.23 6.34 -16.31
CA HIS A 176 4.31 5.57 -15.70
C HIS A 176 4.01 5.24 -14.24
N ASN A 177 4.49 4.08 -13.76
CA ASN A 177 4.46 3.75 -12.35
C ASN A 177 5.86 3.93 -11.76
N VAL A 178 6.01 4.83 -10.79
CA VAL A 178 7.29 5.07 -10.11
C VAL A 178 7.23 4.42 -8.73
N ASP A 179 8.02 3.35 -8.53
CA ASP A 179 8.13 2.62 -7.27
C ASP A 179 9.50 2.87 -6.64
N LEU A 180 9.61 3.89 -5.79
CA LEU A 180 10.86 4.15 -5.05
C LEU A 180 11.10 3.15 -3.90
N SER A 181 10.17 2.25 -3.59
CA SER A 181 10.38 1.23 -2.55
C SER A 181 11.43 0.18 -2.93
N VAL A 182 11.76 0.07 -4.22
CA VAL A 182 12.85 -0.79 -4.72
C VAL A 182 14.22 -0.11 -4.68
N ILE A 183 14.28 1.14 -4.20
CA ILE A 183 15.51 1.92 -4.10
C ILE A 183 15.94 1.99 -2.63
N THR A 184 17.11 1.44 -2.34
CA THR A 184 17.67 1.48 -0.98
C THR A 184 18.13 2.88 -0.60
N ARG A 185 18.14 3.16 0.70
CA ARG A 185 18.64 4.44 1.24
C ARG A 185 20.07 4.73 0.79
N ALA A 186 20.98 3.75 0.89
CA ALA A 186 22.37 3.91 0.48
C ALA A 186 22.50 4.26 -1.01
N ARG A 187 21.68 3.66 -1.88
CA ARG A 187 21.67 3.99 -3.31
C ARG A 187 21.16 5.41 -3.57
N MET A 188 20.08 5.82 -2.91
CA MET A 188 19.56 7.19 -3.02
C MET A 188 20.60 8.23 -2.59
N VAL A 189 21.28 7.98 -1.46
CA VAL A 189 22.35 8.86 -0.95
C VAL A 189 23.52 8.91 -1.93
N SER A 190 23.99 7.75 -2.40
CA SER A 190 25.09 7.66 -3.37
C SER A 190 24.78 8.43 -4.67
N ALA A 191 23.59 8.24 -5.23
CA ALA A 191 23.16 8.95 -6.44
C ALA A 191 23.06 10.46 -6.23
N SER A 192 22.56 10.89 -5.06
CA SER A 192 22.46 12.32 -4.72
C SER A 192 23.83 12.98 -4.54
N ILE A 193 24.80 12.28 -3.95
CA ILE A 193 26.17 12.78 -3.82
C ILE A 193 26.82 12.92 -5.20
N ALA A 194 26.70 11.89 -6.05
CA ALA A 194 27.25 11.92 -7.40
C ALA A 194 26.67 13.10 -8.20
N GLY A 195 25.35 13.29 -8.15
CA GLY A 195 24.67 14.39 -8.83
C GLY A 195 24.95 15.78 -8.25
N THR A 196 25.38 15.88 -7.00
CA THR A 196 25.87 17.15 -6.42
C THR A 196 27.27 17.50 -6.91
N GLN A 197 28.11 16.50 -7.17
CA GLN A 197 29.48 16.68 -7.67
C GLN A 197 29.49 16.95 -9.18
N ASP A 198 28.59 16.31 -9.91
CA ASP A 198 28.40 16.43 -11.34
C ASP A 198 26.89 16.42 -11.65
N PRO A 199 26.27 17.58 -11.95
CA PRO A 199 24.83 17.67 -12.23
C PRO A 199 24.34 16.78 -13.38
N ASP A 200 25.22 16.45 -14.33
CA ASP A 200 24.91 15.59 -15.49
C ASP A 200 25.18 14.09 -15.20
N HIS A 201 25.55 13.73 -13.96
CA HIS A 201 25.88 12.35 -13.60
C HIS A 201 24.68 11.42 -13.78
N PRO A 202 24.81 10.27 -14.48
CA PRO A 202 23.69 9.41 -14.86
C PRO A 202 23.06 8.62 -13.70
N ALA A 203 23.58 8.76 -12.48
CA ALA A 203 23.20 7.91 -11.34
C ALA A 203 21.72 8.07 -10.96
N MET A 204 21.22 9.31 -10.96
CA MET A 204 19.82 9.58 -10.60
C MET A 204 18.88 9.07 -11.70
N ALA A 205 19.21 9.28 -12.97
CA ALA A 205 18.45 8.72 -14.09
C ALA A 205 18.42 7.18 -14.08
N ALA A 206 19.55 6.53 -13.80
CA ALA A 206 19.62 5.07 -13.68
C ALA A 206 18.81 4.54 -12.49
N LEU A 207 18.82 5.26 -11.36
CA LEU A 207 17.99 4.98 -10.19
C LEU A 207 16.50 5.08 -10.55
N LEU A 208 16.08 6.16 -11.21
CA LEU A 208 14.70 6.32 -11.65
C LEU A 208 14.28 5.29 -12.70
N LYS A 209 15.20 4.86 -13.57
CA LYS A 209 14.93 3.81 -14.55
C LYS A 209 14.57 2.51 -13.82
N ASP A 210 15.34 2.14 -12.81
CA ASP A 210 15.05 0.96 -11.98
C ASP A 210 13.72 1.06 -11.23
N ALA A 211 13.35 2.26 -10.78
CA ALA A 211 12.09 2.51 -10.10
C ALA A 211 10.87 2.56 -11.03
N THR A 212 11.07 2.83 -12.33
CA THR A 212 9.99 3.07 -13.29
C THR A 212 9.75 1.89 -14.24
N ASP A 213 10.82 1.20 -14.64
CA ASP A 213 10.73 0.01 -15.48
C ASP A 213 10.13 -1.17 -14.68
N PRO A 214 8.97 -1.72 -15.08
CA PRO A 214 8.32 -2.78 -14.32
C PRO A 214 9.15 -4.06 -14.17
N ALA A 215 9.98 -4.39 -15.16
CA ALA A 215 10.82 -5.58 -15.12
C ALA A 215 12.00 -5.39 -14.16
N ARG A 216 12.62 -4.21 -14.17
CA ARG A 216 13.72 -3.87 -13.26
C ARG A 216 13.24 -3.74 -11.83
N ALA A 217 12.13 -3.03 -11.60
CA ALA A 217 11.52 -2.90 -10.27
C ALA A 217 11.17 -4.28 -9.69
N ARG A 218 10.57 -5.16 -10.51
CA ARG A 218 10.25 -6.53 -10.07
C ARG A 218 11.50 -7.34 -9.74
N ALA A 219 12.55 -7.27 -10.56
CA ALA A 219 13.80 -7.98 -10.30
C ALA A 219 14.45 -7.53 -8.99
N LEU A 220 14.48 -6.22 -8.72
CA LEU A 220 14.97 -5.67 -7.45
C LEU A 220 14.11 -6.09 -6.27
N LYS A 221 12.79 -6.08 -6.41
CA LYS A 221 11.87 -6.52 -5.35
C LYS A 221 12.05 -7.98 -4.98
N GLU A 222 12.12 -8.88 -5.98
CA GLU A 222 12.40 -10.30 -5.75
C GLU A 222 13.75 -10.49 -5.05
N LEU A 223 14.77 -9.74 -5.49
CA LEU A 223 16.10 -9.80 -4.90
C LEU A 223 16.14 -9.31 -3.45
N MET A 224 15.50 -8.18 -3.15
CA MET A 224 15.42 -7.64 -1.79
C MET A 224 14.66 -8.57 -0.85
N GLN A 225 13.59 -9.22 -1.34
CA GLN A 225 12.85 -10.20 -0.56
C GLN A 225 13.69 -11.46 -0.25
N ASP A 226 14.42 -11.97 -1.24
CA ASP A 226 15.32 -13.12 -1.09
C ASP A 226 16.43 -12.83 -0.07
N MET A 227 17.11 -11.68 -0.19
CA MET A 227 18.20 -11.31 0.73
C MET A 227 17.72 -10.93 2.13
N GLY A 228 16.50 -10.41 2.26
CA GLY A 228 15.92 -10.00 3.55
C GLY A 228 15.34 -11.14 4.40
N SER A 229 15.13 -12.32 3.81
CA SER A 229 14.44 -13.44 4.46
C SER A 229 15.39 -14.53 5.00
N GLY A 230 16.71 -14.36 4.84
CA GLY A 230 17.71 -15.35 5.24
C GLY A 230 18.18 -15.25 6.70
N PRO A 231 18.79 -16.31 7.26
CA PRO A 231 19.36 -16.30 8.61
C PRO A 231 20.51 -15.28 8.78
N ASP A 232 21.15 -14.87 7.68
CA ASP A 232 22.19 -13.84 7.63
C ASP A 232 21.66 -12.49 7.09
N ALA A 233 20.35 -12.22 7.25
CA ALA A 233 19.73 -10.99 6.74
C ALA A 233 20.40 -9.75 7.34
N ARG A 234 21.09 -8.99 6.48
CA ARG A 234 21.65 -7.67 6.80
C ARG A 234 20.63 -6.57 6.52
N PRO A 235 20.72 -5.41 7.20
CA PRO A 235 19.94 -4.23 6.81
C PRO A 235 20.20 -3.88 5.35
N LEU A 236 19.18 -4.06 4.50
CA LEU A 236 19.30 -3.83 3.05
C LEU A 236 19.40 -2.34 2.71
N ASP A 237 18.89 -1.48 3.58
CA ASP A 237 18.92 -0.03 3.36
C ASP A 237 20.33 0.56 3.34
N ASP A 238 21.31 -0.12 3.95
CA ASP A 238 22.71 0.30 3.96
C ASP A 238 23.50 -0.23 2.75
N LEU A 239 22.87 -1.02 1.89
CA LEU A 239 23.46 -1.54 0.67
C LEU A 239 23.05 -0.73 -0.55
N VAL A 240 24.01 -0.45 -1.44
CA VAL A 240 23.66 -0.02 -2.80
C VAL A 240 23.20 -1.25 -3.58
N ILE A 241 21.92 -1.29 -3.96
CA ILE A 241 21.35 -2.40 -4.76
C ILE A 241 20.80 -1.82 -6.06
N ARG A 242 21.30 -2.30 -7.18
CA ARG A 242 20.89 -1.83 -8.51
C ARG A 242 20.82 -2.95 -9.53
N THR A 243 20.15 -2.67 -10.64
CA THR A 243 20.26 -3.54 -11.81
C THR A 243 21.52 -3.21 -12.63
N ALA A 244 21.97 -4.18 -13.41
CA ALA A 244 23.01 -3.97 -14.42
C ALA A 244 22.45 -3.26 -15.66
N ALA A 245 23.28 -2.46 -16.30
CA ALA A 245 22.97 -1.85 -17.59
C ALA A 245 23.35 -2.79 -18.75
N PRO A 246 22.61 -2.79 -19.87
CA PRO A 246 23.06 -3.46 -21.09
C PRO A 246 24.43 -2.92 -21.53
N GLY A 247 25.36 -3.82 -21.84
CA GLY A 247 26.75 -3.50 -22.17
C GLY A 247 27.70 -3.42 -20.97
N GLU A 248 27.18 -3.44 -19.74
CA GLU A 248 28.01 -3.46 -18.53
C GLU A 248 28.74 -4.79 -18.36
N THR A 249 29.96 -4.75 -17.84
CA THR A 249 30.66 -5.95 -17.34
C THR A 249 30.63 -5.93 -15.82
N VAL A 250 29.99 -6.93 -15.23
CA VAL A 250 29.83 -7.06 -13.78
C VAL A 250 30.79 -8.13 -13.27
N SER A 251 31.69 -7.75 -12.38
CA SER A 251 32.62 -8.67 -11.70
C SER A 251 32.34 -8.68 -10.20
N GLY A 252 32.11 -9.86 -9.63
CA GLY A 252 31.79 -9.98 -8.21
C GLY A 252 31.54 -11.40 -7.73
N ILE A 253 31.23 -11.52 -6.44
CA ILE A 253 30.86 -12.79 -5.81
C ILE A 253 29.39 -13.04 -6.07
N PHE A 254 29.05 -14.15 -6.72
CA PHE A 254 27.66 -14.55 -6.90
C PHE A 254 27.02 -14.92 -5.56
N LYS A 255 25.87 -14.32 -5.24
CA LYS A 255 25.18 -14.47 -3.94
C LYS A 255 23.92 -15.28 -4.01
N SER A 256 23.04 -14.97 -4.94
CA SER A 256 21.77 -15.66 -5.09
C SER A 256 21.22 -15.54 -6.51
N ARG A 257 20.15 -16.29 -6.76
CA ARG A 257 19.40 -16.26 -8.02
C ARG A 257 17.92 -16.25 -7.72
N THR A 258 17.23 -15.29 -8.32
CA THR A 258 15.78 -15.17 -8.32
C THR A 258 15.20 -15.63 -9.66
N SER A 259 13.90 -15.44 -9.88
CA SER A 259 13.27 -15.81 -11.14
C SER A 259 13.72 -14.91 -12.30
N LEU A 260 14.11 -13.66 -12.01
CA LEU A 260 14.47 -12.66 -13.02
C LEU A 260 15.96 -12.30 -13.06
N SER A 261 16.72 -12.55 -11.98
CA SER A 261 18.11 -12.08 -11.89
C SER A 261 19.04 -12.97 -11.09
N GLY A 262 20.34 -12.85 -11.35
CA GLY A 262 21.39 -13.29 -10.43
C GLY A 262 21.99 -12.08 -9.69
N ALA A 263 22.29 -12.25 -8.42
CA ALA A 263 22.86 -11.21 -7.57
C ALA A 263 24.38 -11.36 -7.46
N PHE A 264 25.11 -10.29 -7.74
CA PHE A 264 26.57 -10.24 -7.61
C PHE A 264 26.96 -9.17 -6.60
N GLU A 265 27.69 -9.56 -5.56
CA GLU A 265 28.35 -8.63 -4.65
C GLU A 265 29.64 -8.13 -5.29
N THR A 266 29.67 -6.83 -5.54
CA THR A 266 30.82 -6.07 -6.05
C THR A 266 31.34 -5.15 -4.94
N PRO A 267 32.52 -4.52 -5.12
CA PRO A 267 33.02 -3.53 -4.17
C PRO A 267 32.05 -2.36 -3.92
N ASP A 268 31.19 -2.05 -4.90
CA ASP A 268 30.28 -0.91 -4.87
C ASP A 268 28.85 -1.29 -4.42
N GLY A 269 28.59 -2.57 -4.13
CA GLY A 269 27.28 -3.04 -3.66
C GLY A 269 26.79 -4.30 -4.37
N ILE A 270 25.48 -4.48 -4.42
CA ILE A 270 24.84 -5.62 -5.07
C ILE A 270 24.32 -5.21 -6.44
N VAL A 271 24.74 -5.94 -7.47
CA VAL A 271 24.29 -5.76 -8.85
C VAL A 271 23.45 -6.95 -9.26
N ALA A 272 22.19 -6.69 -9.60
CA ALA A 272 21.29 -7.66 -10.20
C ALA A 272 21.60 -7.76 -11.71
N VAL A 273 21.92 -8.96 -12.18
CA VAL A 273 22.20 -9.27 -13.59
C VAL A 273 21.04 -10.07 -14.17
N PRO A 274 20.53 -9.77 -15.37
CA PRO A 274 19.46 -10.53 -16.01
C PRO A 274 19.75 -12.03 -16.05
N VAL A 275 18.75 -12.85 -15.72
CA VAL A 275 18.89 -14.32 -15.67
C VAL A 275 19.40 -14.93 -16.99
N ALA A 276 19.07 -14.31 -18.13
CA ALA A 276 19.47 -14.73 -19.46
C ALA A 276 20.99 -14.62 -19.70
N ASP A 277 21.66 -13.71 -18.99
CA ASP A 277 23.09 -13.46 -19.15
C ASP A 277 23.96 -14.28 -18.19
N LEU A 278 23.36 -14.89 -17.15
CA LEU A 278 24.09 -15.72 -16.19
C LEU A 278 24.79 -16.93 -16.84
N ARG A 279 24.28 -17.42 -17.98
CA ARG A 279 24.93 -18.50 -18.74
C ARG A 279 26.27 -18.09 -19.35
N ASN A 280 26.52 -16.79 -19.48
CA ASN A 280 27.75 -16.23 -20.00
C ASN A 280 28.74 -15.88 -18.88
N ALA A 281 28.42 -16.21 -17.63
CA ALA A 281 29.29 -15.94 -16.49
C ALA A 281 30.59 -16.75 -16.60
N VAL A 282 31.73 -16.07 -16.54
CA VAL A 282 33.05 -16.68 -16.54
C VAL A 282 33.59 -16.66 -15.12
N ARG A 283 33.98 -17.82 -14.60
CA ARG A 283 34.60 -17.93 -13.28
C ARG A 283 35.99 -17.29 -13.31
N GLN A 284 36.29 -16.47 -12.32
CA GLN A 284 37.62 -15.90 -12.06
C GLN A 284 38.02 -16.18 -10.61
N ASP A 285 39.28 -15.92 -10.26
CA ASP A 285 39.75 -16.08 -8.88
C ASP A 285 38.95 -15.17 -7.95
N GLY A 286 38.23 -15.79 -7.01
CA GLY A 286 37.39 -15.08 -6.05
C GLY A 286 35.97 -14.72 -6.50
N GLY A 287 35.52 -15.11 -7.71
CA GLY A 287 34.14 -14.80 -8.13
C GLY A 287 33.80 -15.14 -9.59
N TYR A 288 32.94 -14.31 -10.17
CA TYR A 288 32.46 -14.42 -11.54
C TYR A 288 32.44 -13.06 -12.22
N THR A 289 32.68 -13.08 -13.53
CA THR A 289 32.55 -11.93 -14.42
C THR A 289 31.47 -12.22 -15.45
N VAL A 290 30.52 -11.30 -15.62
CA VAL A 290 29.41 -11.42 -16.58
C VAL A 290 29.37 -10.19 -17.48
N SER A 291 29.41 -10.40 -18.80
CA SER A 291 29.10 -9.34 -19.77
C SER A 291 27.60 -9.31 -20.04
N VAL A 292 26.95 -8.23 -19.60
CA VAL A 292 25.50 -8.04 -19.69
C VAL A 292 25.14 -7.59 -21.10
N ARG A 293 24.24 -8.31 -21.75
CA ARG A 293 23.77 -8.05 -23.12
C ARG A 293 22.26 -7.94 -23.21
N SER A 294 21.56 -8.63 -22.31
CA SER A 294 20.11 -8.64 -22.22
C SER A 294 19.62 -7.48 -21.37
N ASP A 295 18.35 -7.09 -21.56
CA ASP A 295 17.63 -6.28 -20.58
C ASP A 295 16.70 -7.17 -19.74
N PHE A 296 16.16 -6.64 -18.65
CA PHE A 296 15.17 -7.29 -17.82
C PHE A 296 13.85 -7.37 -18.58
N VAL A 297 13.29 -8.58 -18.68
CA VAL A 297 12.03 -8.84 -19.35
C VAL A 297 11.07 -9.53 -18.41
N THR A 298 9.82 -9.07 -18.38
CA THR A 298 8.73 -9.80 -17.73
C THR A 298 8.17 -10.82 -18.71
N ALA A 299 8.09 -12.10 -18.33
CA ALA A 299 7.30 -13.06 -19.08
C ALA A 299 5.82 -12.64 -18.98
N SER A 300 5.25 -12.24 -20.13
CA SER A 300 3.85 -11.81 -20.37
C SER A 300 3.26 -10.86 -19.32
N ALA A 301 3.16 -9.58 -19.72
CA ALA A 301 2.47 -8.53 -18.97
C ALA A 301 1.08 -8.95 -18.48
N ALA A 302 0.83 -8.79 -17.18
CA ALA A 302 -0.51 -8.62 -16.66
C ALA A 302 -1.17 -7.42 -17.37
N PRO A 303 -2.50 -7.42 -17.56
CA PRO A 303 -3.16 -6.44 -18.41
C PRO A 303 -2.87 -5.01 -17.93
N THR A 304 -2.58 -4.15 -18.90
CA THR A 304 -2.48 -2.70 -18.69
C THR A 304 -3.67 -2.23 -17.86
N LEU A 305 -3.37 -1.65 -16.69
CA LEU A 305 -4.38 -1.01 -15.86
C LEU A 305 -5.12 0.02 -16.73
N ARG A 306 -6.44 -0.15 -16.86
CA ARG A 306 -7.28 0.87 -17.48
C ARG A 306 -7.10 2.18 -16.69
N PRO A 307 -7.12 3.35 -17.37
CA PRO A 307 -7.08 4.63 -16.68
C PRO A 307 -8.20 4.68 -15.64
N VAL A 308 -7.81 4.93 -14.38
CA VAL A 308 -8.76 5.12 -13.28
C VAL A 308 -9.62 6.33 -13.65
N PRO A 309 -10.97 6.19 -13.71
CA PRO A 309 -11.84 7.34 -13.89
C PRO A 309 -11.55 8.38 -12.80
N ARG A 310 -11.61 9.68 -13.14
CA ARG A 310 -11.47 10.75 -12.14
C ARG A 310 -12.38 10.46 -10.93
N PRO A 311 -11.90 10.60 -9.69
CA PRO A 311 -12.75 10.40 -8.53
C PRO A 311 -13.95 11.33 -8.63
N VAL A 312 -15.13 10.76 -8.44
CA VAL A 312 -16.38 11.52 -8.35
C VAL A 312 -16.25 12.41 -7.11
N ILE A 313 -16.32 13.72 -7.28
CA ILE A 313 -16.40 14.65 -6.16
C ILE A 313 -17.66 14.26 -5.36
N PRO A 314 -17.53 13.89 -4.07
CA PRO A 314 -18.68 13.47 -3.29
C PRO A 314 -19.78 14.52 -3.34
N ALA A 315 -21.00 14.10 -3.64
CA ALA A 315 -22.13 15.02 -3.68
C ALA A 315 -22.36 15.62 -2.28
N VAL A 316 -22.84 16.87 -2.23
CA VAL A 316 -23.16 17.55 -0.96
C VAL A 316 -24.18 16.70 -0.19
N PHE A 317 -23.81 16.28 1.02
CA PHE A 317 -24.65 15.43 1.85
C PHE A 317 -25.60 16.28 2.69
N GLY A 318 -26.90 16.24 2.36
CA GLY A 318 -27.95 17.02 3.03
C GLY A 318 -29.11 16.17 3.55
N PRO A 319 -30.22 16.81 3.97
CA PRO A 319 -31.36 16.12 4.58
C PRO A 319 -32.05 15.08 3.69
N ALA A 320 -32.00 15.26 2.36
CA ALA A 320 -32.55 14.31 1.40
C ALA A 320 -31.67 13.04 1.32
N GLU A 321 -30.36 13.21 1.31
CA GLU A 321 -29.36 12.16 1.30
C GLU A 321 -29.39 11.37 2.62
N GLU A 322 -29.53 12.03 3.77
CA GLU A 322 -29.75 11.38 5.07
C GLU A 322 -31.00 10.50 5.10
N LYS A 323 -32.11 10.97 4.51
CA LYS A 323 -33.34 10.18 4.42
C LYS A 323 -33.13 8.95 3.53
N ARG A 324 -32.39 9.11 2.43
CA ARG A 324 -32.08 8.03 1.49
C ARG A 324 -31.13 7.00 2.09
N GLU A 325 -30.07 7.44 2.76
CA GLU A 325 -29.12 6.60 3.50
C GLU A 325 -29.86 5.71 4.50
N ARG A 326 -30.70 6.31 5.36
CA ARG A 326 -31.50 5.58 6.35
C ARG A 326 -32.41 4.53 5.72
N ALA A 327 -33.04 4.83 4.59
CA ALA A 327 -33.90 3.88 3.89
C ALA A 327 -33.11 2.68 3.34
N LEU A 328 -31.93 2.93 2.75
CA LEU A 328 -31.05 1.88 2.23
C LEU A 328 -30.50 1.00 3.34
N LEU A 329 -30.05 1.59 4.45
CA LEU A 329 -29.59 0.85 5.63
C LEU A 329 -30.70 0.03 6.27
N ALA A 330 -31.92 0.59 6.38
CA ALA A 330 -33.07 -0.14 6.92
C ALA A 330 -33.41 -1.37 6.05
N GLN A 331 -33.38 -1.21 4.73
CA GLN A 331 -33.58 -2.33 3.80
C GLN A 331 -32.50 -3.40 3.94
N ALA A 332 -31.22 -3.00 3.98
CA ALA A 332 -30.11 -3.94 4.13
C ALA A 332 -30.17 -4.70 5.47
N LYS A 333 -30.48 -4.00 6.57
CA LYS A 333 -30.66 -4.63 7.90
C LYS A 333 -31.85 -5.60 7.91
N GLU A 334 -32.93 -5.30 7.21
CA GLU A 334 -34.07 -6.20 7.08
C GLU A 334 -33.73 -7.48 6.31
N GLU A 335 -33.13 -7.35 5.12
CA GLU A 335 -32.73 -8.52 4.33
C GLU A 335 -31.64 -9.33 5.04
N GLY A 336 -30.75 -8.67 5.77
CA GLY A 336 -29.71 -9.34 6.55
C GLY A 336 -30.29 -10.14 7.73
N ARG A 337 -31.33 -9.63 8.40
CA ARG A 337 -32.06 -10.42 9.43
C ARG A 337 -32.72 -11.67 8.84
N LYS A 338 -33.30 -11.57 7.64
CA LYS A 338 -33.88 -12.74 6.95
C LYS A 338 -32.79 -13.76 6.59
N ALA A 339 -31.66 -13.30 6.04
CA ALA A 339 -30.53 -14.16 5.71
C ALA A 339 -29.96 -14.86 6.94
N ALA A 340 -29.75 -14.13 8.04
CA ALA A 340 -29.29 -14.68 9.31
C ALA A 340 -30.26 -15.72 9.88
N ALA A 341 -31.57 -15.44 9.87
CA ALA A 341 -32.60 -16.38 10.32
C ALA A 341 -32.62 -17.68 9.49
N SER A 342 -32.49 -17.56 8.16
CA SER A 342 -32.42 -18.72 7.25
C SER A 342 -31.17 -19.55 7.47
N LEU A 343 -30.01 -18.91 7.64
CA LEU A 343 -28.75 -19.56 7.98
C LEU A 343 -28.83 -20.28 9.33
N HIS A 344 -29.39 -19.62 10.34
CA HIS A 344 -29.59 -20.21 11.65
C HIS A 344 -30.50 -21.44 11.58
N ALA A 345 -31.65 -21.34 10.90
CA ALA A 345 -32.56 -22.46 10.72
C ALA A 345 -31.89 -23.65 10.01
N PHE A 346 -31.11 -23.39 8.95
CA PHE A 346 -30.38 -24.41 8.20
C PHE A 346 -29.39 -25.19 9.08
N TRP A 347 -28.73 -24.54 10.04
CA TRP A 347 -27.74 -25.19 10.91
C TRP A 347 -28.30 -25.74 12.22
N SER A 348 -29.39 -25.17 12.72
CA SER A 348 -30.07 -25.66 13.93
C SER A 348 -30.87 -26.94 13.66
N ALA A 349 -31.34 -27.15 12.43
CA ALA A 349 -31.97 -28.38 11.98
C ALA A 349 -31.39 -28.81 10.61
N PRO A 350 -30.17 -29.38 10.57
CA PRO A 350 -29.49 -29.70 9.32
C PRO A 350 -30.30 -30.63 8.41
N PRO A 351 -30.55 -30.26 7.15
CA PRO A 351 -31.40 -31.03 6.24
C PRO A 351 -30.73 -32.30 5.67
N SER A 352 -29.45 -32.52 6.00
CA SER A 352 -28.68 -33.68 5.57
C SER A 352 -27.49 -33.95 6.51
N LEU A 353 -27.03 -35.21 6.54
CA LEU A 353 -25.81 -35.60 7.26
C LEU A 353 -24.57 -34.93 6.70
N VAL A 354 -24.57 -34.53 5.42
CA VAL A 354 -23.46 -33.82 4.77
C VAL A 354 -23.08 -32.53 5.51
N CYS A 355 -24.05 -31.87 6.17
CA CYS A 355 -23.78 -30.70 7.01
C CYS A 355 -22.85 -31.02 8.18
N ARG A 356 -23.02 -32.19 8.81
CA ARG A 356 -22.15 -32.65 9.91
C ARG A 356 -20.76 -33.00 9.41
N ASP A 357 -20.67 -33.57 8.21
CA ASP A 357 -19.40 -33.91 7.57
C ASP A 357 -18.62 -32.65 7.16
N ILE A 358 -19.31 -31.60 6.72
CA ILE A 358 -18.71 -30.27 6.51
C ILE A 358 -18.14 -29.72 7.82
N GLU A 359 -18.89 -29.75 8.93
CA GLU A 359 -18.35 -29.31 10.23
C GLU A 359 -17.16 -30.16 10.70
N ALA A 360 -17.13 -31.46 10.37
CA ALA A 360 -16.02 -32.33 10.69
C ALA A 360 -14.78 -31.99 9.84
N ALA A 361 -14.94 -31.75 8.54
CA ALA A 361 -13.86 -31.32 7.66
C ALA A 361 -13.26 -29.98 8.10
N ILE A 362 -14.09 -29.00 8.48
CA ILE A 362 -13.64 -27.71 9.03
C ILE A 362 -12.80 -27.92 10.29
N ARG A 363 -13.23 -28.82 11.20
CA ARG A 363 -12.46 -29.16 12.41
C ARG A 363 -11.12 -29.83 12.10
N GLN A 364 -11.06 -30.67 11.06
CA GLN A 364 -9.81 -31.31 10.62
C GLN A 364 -8.81 -30.31 10.04
N GLU A 365 -9.29 -29.21 9.46
CA GLU A 365 -8.46 -28.08 8.99
C GLU A 365 -8.24 -27.02 10.09
N GLY A 366 -8.29 -27.40 11.37
CA GLY A 366 -8.01 -26.48 12.48
C GLY A 366 -9.03 -25.35 12.65
N GLY A 367 -10.24 -25.50 12.10
CA GLY A 367 -11.28 -24.48 12.11
C GLY A 367 -11.30 -23.59 10.87
N ASP A 368 -10.37 -23.78 9.92
CA ASP A 368 -10.33 -23.01 8.67
C ASP A 368 -11.36 -23.56 7.67
N ALA A 369 -12.52 -22.89 7.61
CA ALA A 369 -13.57 -23.25 6.67
C ALA A 369 -13.16 -23.04 5.21
N ALA A 370 -12.38 -22.00 4.89
CA ALA A 370 -11.95 -21.73 3.52
C ALA A 370 -10.99 -22.82 3.01
N GLN A 371 -10.09 -23.29 3.87
CA GLN A 371 -9.21 -24.43 3.58
C GLN A 371 -10.01 -25.72 3.40
N ALA A 372 -11.00 -25.99 4.26
CA ALA A 372 -11.85 -27.17 4.14
C ALA A 372 -12.62 -27.19 2.81
N PHE A 373 -13.26 -26.08 2.44
CA PHE A 373 -13.97 -25.97 1.15
C PHE A 373 -13.00 -26.05 -0.05
N THR A 374 -11.82 -25.46 0.03
CA THR A 374 -10.80 -25.63 -1.03
C THR A 374 -10.41 -27.10 -1.18
N GLY A 375 -10.28 -27.82 -0.07
CA GLY A 375 -10.03 -29.26 -0.05
C GLY A 375 -11.16 -30.11 -0.62
N MET A 376 -12.39 -29.59 -0.73
CA MET A 376 -13.52 -30.30 -1.36
C MET A 376 -13.50 -30.28 -2.89
N LYS A 377 -12.60 -29.51 -3.52
CA LYS A 377 -12.41 -29.52 -4.97
C LYS A 377 -11.80 -30.84 -5.45
N ALA A 378 -11.92 -31.12 -6.75
CA ALA A 378 -11.33 -32.31 -7.35
C ALA A 378 -9.82 -32.39 -7.07
N GLY A 379 -9.36 -33.54 -6.58
CA GLY A 379 -7.95 -33.76 -6.19
C GLY A 379 -7.57 -33.21 -4.81
N GLY A 380 -8.49 -32.53 -4.11
CA GLY A 380 -8.28 -32.05 -2.74
C GLY A 380 -8.51 -33.11 -1.66
N ARG A 381 -8.07 -32.80 -0.44
CA ARG A 381 -8.13 -33.69 0.74
C ARG A 381 -9.54 -34.16 1.10
N HIS A 382 -10.55 -33.32 0.85
CA HIS A 382 -11.97 -33.56 1.12
C HIS A 382 -12.79 -33.76 -0.17
N ALA A 383 -12.17 -34.11 -1.29
CA ALA A 383 -12.83 -34.21 -2.59
C ALA A 383 -14.06 -35.14 -2.61
N ALA A 384 -14.06 -36.19 -1.77
CA ALA A 384 -15.20 -37.10 -1.62
C ALA A 384 -16.43 -36.37 -1.02
N LEU A 385 -16.22 -35.49 -0.05
CA LEU A 385 -17.27 -34.68 0.55
C LEU A 385 -17.85 -33.67 -0.45
N GLY A 386 -17.00 -33.08 -1.30
CA GLY A 386 -17.48 -32.24 -2.41
C GLY A 386 -18.44 -32.97 -3.35
N LYS A 387 -18.12 -34.23 -3.71
CA LYS A 387 -19.00 -35.08 -4.52
C LYS A 387 -20.30 -35.46 -3.80
N GLU A 388 -20.26 -35.66 -2.48
CA GLU A 388 -21.46 -35.97 -1.70
C GLU A 388 -22.39 -34.76 -1.61
N ILE A 389 -21.87 -33.54 -1.46
CA ILE A 389 -22.68 -32.30 -1.51
C ILE A 389 -23.42 -32.19 -2.85
N GLU A 390 -22.73 -32.44 -3.98
CA GLU A 390 -23.37 -32.45 -5.28
C GLU A 390 -24.46 -33.52 -5.42
N LYS A 391 -24.24 -34.70 -4.83
CA LYS A 391 -25.20 -35.79 -4.83
C LYS A 391 -26.44 -35.44 -4.01
N GLU A 392 -26.26 -34.83 -2.83
CA GLU A 392 -27.34 -34.33 -1.98
C GLU A 392 -28.14 -33.23 -2.69
N LEU A 393 -27.49 -32.30 -3.37
CA LEU A 393 -28.16 -31.29 -4.20
C LEU A 393 -29.06 -31.89 -5.29
N ARG A 394 -28.64 -33.02 -5.88
CA ARG A 394 -29.40 -33.69 -6.95
C ARG A 394 -30.52 -34.60 -6.45
N HIS A 395 -30.34 -35.25 -5.30
CA HIS A 395 -31.22 -36.35 -4.87
C HIS A 395 -31.93 -36.12 -3.53
N ASN A 396 -31.55 -35.10 -2.75
CA ASN A 396 -32.23 -34.74 -1.51
C ASN A 396 -33.02 -33.43 -1.69
N PRO A 397 -34.33 -33.50 -1.99
CA PRO A 397 -35.15 -32.31 -2.27
C PRO A 397 -35.27 -31.37 -1.07
N THR A 398 -35.19 -31.89 0.16
CA THR A 398 -35.19 -31.06 1.37
C THR A 398 -33.89 -30.26 1.47
N PHE A 399 -32.74 -30.90 1.31
CA PHE A 399 -31.44 -30.23 1.30
C PHE A 399 -31.36 -29.16 0.21
N ALA A 400 -31.76 -29.49 -1.02
CA ALA A 400 -31.76 -28.55 -2.13
C ALA A 400 -32.69 -27.34 -1.89
N ARG A 401 -33.89 -27.56 -1.35
CA ARG A 401 -34.84 -26.49 -1.05
C ARG A 401 -34.34 -25.55 0.05
N GLU A 402 -33.88 -26.11 1.18
CA GLU A 402 -33.41 -25.31 2.30
C GLU A 402 -32.12 -24.55 1.92
N LEU A 403 -31.19 -25.18 1.21
CA LEU A 403 -29.99 -24.51 0.72
C LEU A 403 -30.33 -23.40 -0.29
N GLY A 404 -31.26 -23.65 -1.22
CA GLY A 404 -31.73 -22.65 -2.18
C GLY A 404 -32.41 -21.45 -1.51
N LYS A 405 -33.16 -21.67 -0.42
CA LYS A 405 -33.74 -20.59 0.39
C LYS A 405 -32.65 -19.72 1.02
N VAL A 406 -31.64 -20.33 1.64
CA VAL A 406 -30.51 -19.61 2.22
C VAL A 406 -29.74 -18.82 1.16
N GLN A 407 -29.49 -19.42 -0.03
CA GLN A 407 -28.83 -18.75 -1.14
C GLN A 407 -29.62 -17.52 -1.64
N LYS A 408 -30.95 -17.64 -1.76
CA LYS A 408 -31.82 -16.54 -2.18
C LYS A 408 -31.80 -15.39 -1.18
N ASP A 409 -31.92 -15.67 0.11
CA ASP A 409 -31.93 -14.64 1.16
C ASP A 409 -30.55 -13.97 1.26
N MET A 410 -29.47 -14.74 1.10
CA MET A 410 -28.11 -14.21 1.03
C MET A 410 -27.86 -13.31 -0.19
N ALA A 411 -28.40 -13.66 -1.36
CA ALA A 411 -28.33 -12.81 -2.54
C ALA A 411 -29.10 -11.49 -2.34
N ALA A 412 -30.31 -11.54 -1.75
CA ALA A 412 -31.08 -10.35 -1.44
C ALA A 412 -30.35 -9.42 -0.45
N TYR A 413 -29.71 -9.99 0.57
CA TYR A 413 -28.85 -9.23 1.47
C TYR A 413 -27.67 -8.60 0.73
N GLY A 414 -26.94 -9.37 -0.07
CA GLY A 414 -25.84 -8.87 -0.91
C GLY A 414 -26.27 -7.67 -1.76
N ASP A 415 -27.35 -7.79 -2.52
CA ASP A 415 -27.84 -6.72 -3.40
C ASP A 415 -28.21 -5.44 -2.62
N SER A 416 -28.85 -5.59 -1.46
CA SER A 416 -29.25 -4.45 -0.63
C SER A 416 -28.06 -3.78 0.06
N ARG A 417 -27.09 -4.57 0.52
CA ARG A 417 -25.82 -4.11 1.10
C ARG A 417 -24.98 -3.34 0.09
N GLU A 418 -24.89 -3.82 -1.14
CA GLU A 418 -24.16 -3.14 -2.22
C GLU A 418 -24.79 -1.80 -2.58
N LYS A 419 -26.13 -1.72 -2.62
CA LYS A 419 -26.83 -0.45 -2.85
C LYS A 419 -26.56 0.57 -1.74
N ALA A 420 -26.55 0.14 -0.47
CA ALA A 420 -26.22 1.01 0.65
C ALA A 420 -24.75 1.47 0.58
N PHE A 421 -23.82 0.54 0.29
CA PHE A 421 -22.41 0.85 0.17
C PHE A 421 -22.11 1.80 -0.99
N ALA A 422 -22.65 1.54 -2.17
CA ALA A 422 -22.48 2.40 -3.35
C ALA A 422 -23.03 3.82 -3.10
N PHE A 423 -24.14 3.93 -2.37
CA PHE A 423 -24.67 5.23 -1.96
C PHE A 423 -23.72 5.95 -0.99
N GLY A 424 -23.22 5.26 0.05
CA GLY A 424 -22.23 5.83 0.96
C GLY A 424 -20.96 6.29 0.23
N ALA A 425 -20.45 5.46 -0.68
CA ALA A 425 -19.26 5.77 -1.48
C ALA A 425 -19.43 7.01 -2.36
N ALA A 426 -20.60 7.21 -2.96
CA ALA A 426 -20.89 8.41 -3.73
C ALA A 426 -20.89 9.71 -2.90
N HIS A 427 -20.94 9.61 -1.57
CA HIS A 427 -21.00 10.73 -0.64
C HIS A 427 -19.85 10.74 0.40
N GLY A 428 -18.83 9.88 0.24
CA GLY A 428 -17.70 9.78 1.17
C GLY A 428 -18.06 9.26 2.57
N ARG A 429 -19.09 8.41 2.67
CA ARG A 429 -19.64 7.84 3.91
C ARG A 429 -19.52 6.31 4.01
N GLU A 430 -18.54 5.73 3.34
CA GLU A 430 -18.32 4.28 3.28
C GLU A 430 -18.15 3.67 4.67
N THR A 431 -17.40 4.36 5.53
CA THR A 431 -17.07 3.89 6.89
C THR A 431 -18.33 3.81 7.75
N GLU A 432 -19.23 4.78 7.63
CA GLU A 432 -20.50 4.83 8.35
C GLU A 432 -21.42 3.69 7.92
N ILE A 433 -21.54 3.45 6.61
CA ILE A 433 -22.34 2.33 6.08
C ILE A 433 -21.81 0.99 6.60
N LEU A 434 -20.49 0.77 6.51
CA LEU A 434 -19.88 -0.47 6.98
C LEU A 434 -20.03 -0.62 8.50
N THR A 435 -19.86 0.46 9.26
CA THR A 435 -20.05 0.45 10.72
C THR A 435 -21.48 0.07 11.10
N ASP A 436 -22.47 0.61 10.38
CA ASP A 436 -23.89 0.35 10.65
C ASP A 436 -24.31 -1.09 10.33
N LEU A 437 -23.69 -1.71 9.33
CA LEU A 437 -23.96 -3.08 8.90
C LEU A 437 -23.10 -4.14 9.60
N ALA A 438 -22.03 -3.72 10.30
CA ALA A 438 -21.07 -4.64 10.94
C ALA A 438 -21.69 -5.65 11.92
N GLY A 439 -22.80 -5.30 12.58
CA GLY A 439 -23.53 -6.24 13.44
C GLY A 439 -24.16 -7.39 12.64
N THR A 440 -24.90 -7.04 11.59
CA THR A 440 -25.56 -7.99 10.68
C THR A 440 -24.54 -8.81 9.89
N ASP A 441 -23.46 -8.18 9.44
CA ASP A 441 -22.36 -8.85 8.73
C ASP A 441 -21.72 -9.95 9.57
N ARG A 442 -21.46 -9.68 10.86
CA ARG A 442 -20.90 -10.68 11.80
C ARG A 442 -21.83 -11.87 12.02
N GLU A 443 -23.13 -11.62 12.19
CA GLU A 443 -24.12 -12.67 12.40
C GLU A 443 -24.21 -13.61 11.19
N ILE A 444 -24.24 -13.04 9.98
CA ILE A 444 -24.28 -13.79 8.74
C ILE A 444 -22.97 -14.56 8.52
N ALA A 445 -21.82 -13.92 8.72
CA ALA A 445 -20.50 -14.52 8.49
C ALA A 445 -20.29 -15.80 9.33
N ARG A 446 -20.81 -15.83 10.56
CA ARG A 446 -20.72 -16.99 11.48
C ARG A 446 -21.27 -18.28 10.86
N HIS A 447 -22.31 -18.20 10.05
CA HIS A 447 -22.97 -19.37 9.48
C HIS A 447 -22.72 -19.51 7.97
N ALA A 448 -22.57 -18.40 7.23
CA ALA A 448 -22.31 -18.41 5.80
C ALA A 448 -20.93 -19.02 5.45
N SER A 449 -19.93 -18.87 6.32
CA SER A 449 -18.57 -19.40 6.13
C SER A 449 -18.52 -20.93 6.06
N ARG A 450 -19.45 -21.61 6.73
CA ARG A 450 -19.57 -23.06 6.75
C ARG A 450 -20.66 -23.62 5.83
N THR A 451 -21.47 -22.75 5.22
CA THR A 451 -22.59 -23.17 4.35
C THR A 451 -22.08 -23.47 2.95
N PRO A 452 -22.38 -24.65 2.36
CA PRO A 452 -21.95 -24.96 1.00
C PRO A 452 -22.70 -24.13 -0.04
N THR A 453 -22.25 -24.17 -1.29
CA THR A 453 -23.00 -23.63 -2.44
C THR A 453 -23.30 -24.75 -3.43
N SER A 454 -23.97 -24.40 -4.53
CA SER A 454 -24.10 -25.26 -5.70
C SER A 454 -22.77 -25.47 -6.44
N GLU A 455 -21.75 -24.64 -6.16
CA GLU A 455 -20.41 -24.78 -6.73
C GLU A 455 -19.51 -25.59 -5.78
N PRO A 456 -18.91 -26.69 -6.24
CA PRO A 456 -18.04 -27.51 -5.42
C PRO A 456 -16.85 -26.73 -4.85
N GLY A 457 -16.64 -26.88 -3.54
CA GLY A 457 -15.52 -26.27 -2.84
C GLY A 457 -15.60 -24.75 -2.69
N ARG A 458 -16.80 -24.18 -2.76
CA ARG A 458 -17.08 -22.78 -2.45
C ARG A 458 -18.07 -22.66 -1.30
N ALA A 459 -17.70 -21.90 -0.28
CA ALA A 459 -18.57 -21.53 0.82
C ALA A 459 -19.52 -20.40 0.41
N LEU A 460 -20.68 -20.32 1.05
CA LEU A 460 -21.70 -19.34 0.71
C LEU A 460 -21.23 -17.90 0.93
N ILE A 461 -20.43 -17.65 1.96
CA ILE A 461 -19.81 -16.33 2.18
C ILE A 461 -18.96 -15.87 0.98
N GLN A 462 -18.39 -16.82 0.23
CA GLN A 462 -17.56 -16.53 -0.94
C GLN A 462 -18.37 -16.15 -2.17
N THR A 463 -19.71 -16.21 -2.13
CA THR A 463 -20.56 -15.71 -3.22
C THR A 463 -20.68 -14.18 -3.22
N LEU A 464 -20.27 -13.52 -2.13
CA LEU A 464 -20.34 -12.06 -1.94
C LEU A 464 -18.96 -11.37 -2.12
N THR A 465 -17.98 -12.04 -2.73
CA THR A 465 -16.57 -11.61 -2.82
C THR A 465 -16.31 -10.34 -3.64
N GLY A 466 -17.31 -9.80 -4.33
CA GLY A 466 -17.24 -8.50 -5.01
C GLY A 466 -17.56 -7.31 -4.13
N GLN A 467 -18.00 -7.53 -2.88
CA GLN A 467 -18.46 -6.48 -1.98
C GLN A 467 -17.44 -6.20 -0.85
N PRO A 468 -17.24 -4.93 -0.46
CA PRO A 468 -16.30 -4.57 0.60
C PRO A 468 -16.65 -5.25 1.92
N ALA A 469 -15.76 -6.15 2.34
CA ALA A 469 -15.63 -6.85 3.62
C ALA A 469 -16.91 -7.34 4.33
N LEU A 470 -17.36 -8.55 3.95
CA LEU A 470 -18.07 -9.48 4.85
C LEU A 470 -17.11 -10.51 5.49
N THR A 471 -15.89 -10.63 4.96
CA THR A 471 -14.91 -11.66 5.31
C THR A 471 -13.93 -11.24 6.41
N ALA A 472 -13.83 -9.94 6.73
CA ALA A 472 -12.88 -9.41 7.71
C ALA A 472 -13.43 -9.31 9.15
N THR A 473 -14.71 -9.63 9.36
CA THR A 473 -15.39 -9.47 10.66
C THR A 473 -15.56 -10.80 11.43
N ALA A 474 -15.06 -11.92 10.91
CA ALA A 474 -15.07 -13.19 11.61
C ALA A 474 -13.82 -13.28 12.51
N ASP A 475 -13.97 -12.88 13.78
CA ASP A 475 -13.00 -13.21 14.82
C ASP A 475 -13.05 -14.74 15.06
N PRO A 476 -11.94 -15.49 14.86
CA PRO A 476 -11.90 -16.94 15.07
C PRO A 476 -12.06 -17.37 16.53
N THR A 477 -12.07 -16.43 17.49
CA THR A 477 -11.99 -16.73 18.93
C THR A 477 -13.32 -16.67 19.69
N ASP A 478 -14.44 -16.35 19.04
CA ASP A 478 -15.75 -16.24 19.69
C ASP A 478 -16.35 -17.63 19.98
N ARG A 479 -15.95 -18.23 21.10
CA ARG A 479 -16.56 -19.46 21.63
C ARG A 479 -18.00 -19.16 22.08
N PRO A 480 -18.96 -20.08 21.90
CA PRO A 480 -20.31 -19.87 22.36
C PRO A 480 -20.35 -19.69 23.89
N SER A 481 -20.94 -18.58 24.34
CA SER A 481 -21.38 -18.44 25.72
C SER A 481 -22.51 -19.45 25.97
N LEU A 482 -22.21 -20.54 26.68
CA LEU A 482 -23.22 -21.40 27.29
C LEU A 482 -23.91 -20.61 28.41
N SER A 483 -24.96 -19.86 28.06
CA SER A 483 -25.91 -19.31 29.04
C SER A 483 -27.32 -19.73 28.68
N SER A 484 -27.64 -20.98 29.05
CA SER A 484 -29.00 -21.39 29.42
C SER A 484 -28.97 -22.85 29.92
N ALA A 485 -28.47 -23.06 31.14
CA ALA A 485 -28.81 -24.22 31.93
C ALA A 485 -29.20 -23.72 33.32
N ARG A 486 -30.50 -23.45 33.49
CA ARG A 486 -31.11 -23.44 34.82
C ARG A 486 -30.97 -24.85 35.38
N THR A 487 -30.11 -25.03 36.38
CA THR A 487 -30.25 -26.13 37.34
C THR A 487 -31.13 -25.66 38.50
N PRO A 488 -32.03 -26.51 39.03
CA PRO A 488 -32.78 -26.20 40.24
C PRO A 488 -31.83 -26.28 41.44
N GLY A 489 -31.91 -25.31 42.36
CA GLY A 489 -31.13 -25.31 43.59
C GLY A 489 -31.60 -26.39 44.58
N PRO A 490 -30.74 -26.83 45.51
CA PRO A 490 -31.18 -27.47 46.74
C PRO A 490 -31.44 -26.38 47.79
N GLY A 491 -32.70 -26.26 48.22
CA GLY A 491 -33.13 -25.29 49.23
C GLY A 491 -34.63 -25.04 49.16
#